data_AF-A0A7V9HCF1-F1
#
_entry.id   AF-A0A7V9HCF1-F1
#
_cell.length_a   1.000
_cell.length_b   1.000
_cell.length_c   1.000
_cell.angle_alpha   90.00
_cell.angle_beta   90.00
_cell.angle_gamma   90.00
#
_symmetry.space_group_name_H-M   'P 1'
#
loop_
_entity.id
_entity.type
_entity.pdbx_description
1 polymer ?
#
loop_
_entity_poly.entity_id
_entity_poly.type
_entity_poly.pdbx_seq_one_letter_code
_entity_poly.pdbx_strand_id
1 'polypeptide(L)'
;FIEFMPLDGDRNWDASQVLPNAEVRDLIHAAYPLEAIGRAPSGTARRYRFADGQGEIGFISPVTEPFCDDCNRIRLTADGRLRTCLFSITETDLREPLRTGASDSELEGIIRDAVWHKELKHRVNEPGFVPPARSMSQIGG
;
A
#
# COMPACT_ATOMS: atom_id res chain seq x y z
N PHE A 1 -0.57 13.58 4.98
CA PHE A 1 0.73 13.00 5.41
C PHE A 1 0.74 11.52 5.15
N ILE A 2 1.89 10.97 4.73
CA ILE A 2 2.09 9.55 4.45
C ILE A 2 3.37 9.14 5.17
N GLU A 3 3.32 8.06 5.96
CA GLU A 3 4.54 7.57 6.63
C GLU A 3 5.54 7.02 5.61
N PHE A 4 6.82 7.21 5.90
CA PHE A 4 7.91 6.68 5.10
C PHE A 4 7.96 5.14 5.17
N MET A 5 8.26 4.50 4.04
CA MET A 5 8.20 3.03 3.87
C MET A 5 9.43 2.49 3.14
N PRO A 6 9.78 1.20 3.32
CA PRO A 6 10.90 0.55 2.63
C PRO A 6 10.55 0.19 1.18
N LEU A 7 10.26 1.22 0.38
CA LEU A 7 9.88 1.11 -1.04
C LEU A 7 10.84 1.91 -1.95
N ASP A 8 11.87 2.48 -1.35
CA ASP A 8 12.90 3.28 -1.99
C ASP A 8 13.88 2.42 -2.79
N GLY A 9 14.38 2.96 -3.89
CA GLY A 9 15.43 2.30 -4.69
C GLY A 9 16.77 2.23 -3.96
N ASP A 10 17.01 3.17 -3.04
CA ASP A 10 18.29 3.34 -2.35
C ASP A 10 18.45 2.41 -1.13
N ARG A 11 17.39 1.65 -0.76
CA ARG A 11 17.39 0.67 0.34
C ARG A 11 17.90 1.24 1.67
N ASN A 12 17.62 2.51 1.94
CA ASN A 12 18.11 3.24 3.10
C ASN A 12 17.08 3.35 4.23
N TRP A 13 16.02 2.55 4.15
CA TRP A 13 14.97 2.54 5.15
C TRP A 13 15.47 2.02 6.50
N ASP A 14 15.15 2.79 7.54
CA ASP A 14 15.26 2.42 8.95
C ASP A 14 13.92 2.76 9.64
N ALA A 15 13.44 1.87 10.51
CA ALA A 15 12.25 2.10 11.31
C ALA A 15 12.35 3.40 12.14
N SER A 16 13.55 3.82 12.54
CA SER A 16 13.78 5.06 13.27
C SER A 16 13.56 6.33 12.44
N GLN A 17 13.46 6.21 11.11
CA GLN A 17 13.17 7.33 10.20
C GLN A 17 11.67 7.60 10.08
N VAL A 18 10.82 6.74 10.65
CA VAL A 18 9.37 6.89 10.61
C VAL A 18 8.93 7.82 11.74
N LEU A 19 8.40 8.99 11.38
CA LEU A 19 7.62 9.83 12.29
C LEU A 19 6.16 9.34 12.28
N PRO A 20 5.66 8.73 13.36
CA PRO A 20 4.30 8.20 13.41
C PRO A 20 3.27 9.28 13.11
N ASN A 21 2.27 8.97 12.28
CA ASN A 21 1.22 9.94 11.98
C ASN A 21 0.40 10.35 13.21
N ALA A 22 0.37 9.54 14.27
CA ALA A 22 -0.23 9.94 15.55
C ALA A 22 0.46 11.19 16.11
N GLU A 23 1.79 11.23 16.08
CA GLU A 23 2.58 12.38 16.53
C GLU A 23 2.40 13.59 15.61
N VAL A 24 2.44 13.38 14.28
CA VAL A 24 2.17 14.45 13.30
C VAL A 24 0.78 15.06 13.51
N ARG A 25 -0.23 14.20 13.73
CA ARG A 25 -1.60 14.63 14.00
C ARG A 25 -1.68 15.45 15.28
N ASP A 26 -1.02 15.01 16.35
CA ASP A 26 -1.06 15.70 17.65
C ASP A 26 -0.38 17.09 17.57
N LEU A 27 0.75 17.19 16.85
CA LEU A 27 1.40 18.47 16.56
C LEU A 27 0.51 19.43 15.77
N ILE A 28 -0.18 18.93 14.73
CA ILE A 28 -1.10 19.74 13.94
C ILE A 28 -2.32 20.13 14.78
N HIS A 29 -2.90 19.19 15.53
CA HIS A 29 -4.08 19.41 16.36
C HIS A 29 -3.85 20.49 17.41
N ALA A 30 -2.65 20.56 17.99
CA ALA A 30 -2.28 21.59 18.96
C ALA A 30 -2.33 23.02 18.39
N ALA A 31 -2.05 23.20 17.09
CA ALA A 31 -2.11 24.49 16.40
C ALA A 31 -3.45 24.74 15.69
N TYR A 32 -4.05 23.67 15.16
CA TYR A 32 -5.26 23.67 14.35
C TYR A 32 -6.14 22.48 14.76
N PRO A 33 -7.15 22.69 15.64
CA PRO A 33 -7.96 21.60 16.16
C PRO A 33 -8.60 20.77 15.04
N LEU A 34 -8.50 19.44 15.20
CA LEU A 34 -8.93 18.44 14.23
C LEU A 34 -10.07 17.60 14.78
N GLU A 35 -11.08 17.37 13.96
CA GLU A 35 -12.20 16.45 14.24
C GLU A 35 -12.14 15.24 13.33
N ALA A 36 -12.26 14.04 13.91
CA ALA A 36 -12.18 12.79 13.16
C ALA A 36 -13.40 12.59 12.25
N ILE A 37 -13.14 12.28 10.98
CA ILE A 37 -14.15 11.83 10.00
C ILE A 37 -14.12 10.30 9.88
N GLY A 38 -12.92 9.71 10.03
CA GLY A 38 -12.68 8.27 9.93
C GLY A 38 -12.06 7.84 8.60
N ARG A 39 -12.05 6.53 8.36
CA ARG A 39 -11.52 5.89 7.14
C ARG A 39 -12.70 5.43 6.28
N ALA A 40 -12.66 5.73 4.99
CA ALA A 40 -13.63 5.13 4.05
C ALA A 40 -13.34 3.62 3.89
N PRO A 41 -14.34 2.78 3.56
CA PRO A 41 -14.11 1.37 3.25
C PRO A 41 -13.04 1.20 2.17
N SER A 42 -12.04 0.33 2.42
CA SER A 42 -10.86 0.12 1.55
C SER A 42 -10.02 1.39 1.28
N GLY A 43 -10.30 2.48 2.00
CA GLY A 43 -9.54 3.72 1.95
C GLY A 43 -8.27 3.61 2.77
N THR A 44 -7.20 4.27 2.32
CA THR A 44 -5.90 4.23 3.01
C THR A 44 -5.74 5.36 4.02
N ALA A 45 -6.41 6.50 3.79
CA ALA A 45 -6.32 7.68 4.63
C ALA A 45 -7.38 7.69 5.73
N ARG A 46 -6.95 7.92 6.97
CA ARG A 46 -7.83 8.39 8.03
C ARG A 46 -7.97 9.90 7.91
N ARG A 47 -9.20 10.37 7.75
CA ARG A 47 -9.51 11.76 7.46
C ARG A 47 -9.95 12.50 8.70
N TYR A 48 -9.58 13.76 8.75
CA TYR A 48 -9.96 14.73 9.76
C TYR A 48 -10.37 16.03 9.06
N ARG A 49 -11.32 16.76 9.64
CA ARG A 49 -11.59 18.16 9.27
C ARG A 49 -10.99 19.09 10.30
N PHE A 50 -10.66 20.30 9.87
CA PHE A 50 -10.34 21.37 10.81
C PHE A 50 -11.63 21.86 11.48
N ALA A 51 -11.56 22.12 12.79
CA ALA A 51 -12.73 22.51 13.58
C ALA A 51 -13.30 23.89 13.20
N ASP A 52 -12.52 24.72 12.53
CA ASP A 52 -12.95 26.00 11.95
C ASP A 52 -13.72 25.83 10.62
N GLY A 53 -13.86 24.59 10.15
CA GLY A 53 -14.55 24.23 8.90
C GLY A 53 -13.72 24.45 7.64
N GLN A 54 -12.44 24.85 7.74
CA GLN A 54 -11.60 25.22 6.59
C GLN A 54 -10.88 24.00 5.97
N GLY A 55 -11.64 22.96 5.63
CA GLY A 55 -11.16 21.82 4.84
C GLY A 55 -10.78 20.58 5.65
N GLU A 56 -10.06 19.67 4.98
CA GLU A 56 -9.75 18.32 5.48
C GLU A 56 -8.26 17.98 5.30
N ILE A 57 -7.80 17.07 6.15
CA ILE A 57 -6.46 16.49 6.11
C ILE A 57 -6.54 14.97 6.27
N GLY A 58 -5.67 14.26 5.55
CA GLY A 58 -5.57 12.80 5.57
C GLY A 58 -4.22 12.32 6.07
N PHE A 59 -4.25 11.28 6.91
CA PHE A 59 -3.08 10.57 7.40
C PHE A 59 -3.11 9.12 6.87
N ILE A 60 -2.10 8.76 6.09
CA ILE A 60 -1.90 7.40 5.57
C ILE A 60 -0.76 6.78 6.37
N SER A 61 -1.09 5.81 7.22
CA SER A 61 -0.17 5.19 8.20
C SER A 61 0.20 3.75 7.83
N PRO A 62 0.91 3.52 6.72
CA PRO A 62 1.21 2.18 6.22
C PRO A 62 2.14 1.38 7.15
N VAL A 63 2.84 2.00 8.09
CA VAL A 63 3.78 1.34 8.99
C VAL A 63 3.17 1.15 10.37
N THR A 64 2.70 2.24 10.98
CA THR A 64 2.26 2.21 12.39
C THR A 64 0.83 1.71 12.56
N GLU A 65 -0.04 1.95 11.57
CA GLU A 65 -1.45 1.53 11.60
C GLU A 65 -1.91 1.00 10.23
N PRO A 66 -1.42 -0.18 9.80
CA PRO A 66 -1.64 -0.70 8.46
C PRO A 66 -3.12 -0.93 8.10
N PHE A 67 -3.42 -0.87 6.80
CA PHE A 67 -4.76 -1.02 6.21
C PHE A 67 -4.80 -2.18 5.21
N CYS A 68 -4.09 -3.27 5.52
CA CYS A 68 -4.05 -4.46 4.64
C CYS A 68 -5.34 -5.27 4.69
N ASP A 69 -6.06 -5.21 5.81
CA ASP A 69 -7.25 -6.00 6.12
C ASP A 69 -8.41 -5.79 5.13
N ASP A 70 -8.57 -4.57 4.61
CA ASP A 70 -9.57 -4.22 3.61
C ASP A 70 -8.96 -3.77 2.26
N CYS A 71 -7.69 -4.10 2.01
CA CYS A 71 -6.98 -3.68 0.80
C CYS A 71 -7.48 -4.44 -0.44
N ASN A 72 -8.23 -3.72 -1.29
CA ASN A 72 -8.81 -4.23 -2.53
C ASN A 72 -7.95 -3.99 -3.79
N ARG A 73 -6.67 -3.65 -3.63
CA ARG A 73 -5.76 -3.31 -4.75
C ARG A 73 -4.91 -4.50 -5.19
N ILE A 74 -4.77 -4.61 -6.51
CA ILE A 74 -3.77 -5.42 -7.22
C ILE A 74 -3.12 -4.53 -8.29
N ARG A 75 -1.97 -4.94 -8.82
CA ARG A 75 -1.18 -4.12 -9.74
C ARG A 75 -0.68 -4.93 -10.92
N LEU A 76 -0.73 -4.34 -12.10
CA LEU A 76 -0.06 -4.84 -13.30
C LEU A 76 1.22 -4.03 -13.51
N THR A 77 2.36 -4.70 -13.56
CA THR A 77 3.66 -4.07 -13.85
C THR A 77 3.81 -3.78 -15.34
N ALA A 78 4.76 -2.92 -15.69
CA ALA A 78 5.03 -2.56 -17.09
C ALA A 78 5.52 -3.75 -17.95
N ASP A 79 6.14 -4.76 -17.33
CA ASP A 79 6.55 -6.00 -17.99
C ASP A 79 5.48 -7.11 -17.96
N GLY A 80 4.25 -6.77 -17.55
CA GLY A 80 3.07 -7.62 -17.65
C GLY A 80 2.96 -8.70 -16.57
N ARG A 81 3.42 -8.37 -15.36
CA ARG A 81 3.31 -9.21 -14.17
C ARG A 81 2.22 -8.68 -13.24
N LEU A 82 1.41 -9.58 -12.68
CA LEU A 82 0.44 -9.25 -11.65
C LEU A 82 1.08 -9.31 -10.26
N ARG A 83 0.85 -8.28 -9.46
CA ARG A 83 1.24 -8.20 -8.04
C ARG A 83 0.00 -8.01 -7.17
N THR A 84 -0.15 -8.85 -6.15
CA THR A 84 -1.23 -8.81 -5.17
C THR A 84 -1.00 -7.77 -4.07
N CYS A 85 0.27 -7.43 -3.83
CA CYS A 85 0.72 -6.48 -2.83
C CYS A 85 1.90 -5.66 -3.37
N LEU A 86 2.03 -4.40 -2.94
CA LEU A 86 3.23 -3.60 -3.22
C LEU A 86 4.50 -4.29 -2.71
N PHE A 87 4.40 -4.97 -1.57
CA PHE A 87 5.50 -5.70 -0.93
C PHE A 87 5.59 -7.19 -1.28
N SER A 88 4.82 -7.68 -2.26
CA SER A 88 4.93 -9.10 -2.61
C SER A 88 6.34 -9.41 -3.13
N ILE A 89 6.89 -10.55 -2.73
CA ILE A 89 8.17 -11.04 -3.25
C ILE A 89 7.99 -11.99 -4.43
N THR A 90 6.73 -12.24 -4.84
CA THR A 90 6.34 -13.03 -5.99
C THR A 90 5.49 -12.21 -6.94
N GLU A 91 5.42 -12.63 -8.21
CA GLU A 91 4.58 -12.03 -9.22
C GLU A 91 4.03 -13.11 -10.15
N THR A 92 2.82 -12.92 -10.68
CA THR A 92 2.19 -13.85 -11.62
C THR A 92 2.38 -13.37 -13.06
N ASP A 93 2.83 -14.26 -13.96
CA ASP A 93 2.93 -13.93 -15.39
C ASP A 93 1.54 -13.81 -16.02
N LEU A 94 1.19 -12.62 -16.53
CA LEU A 94 0.02 -12.47 -17.39
C LEU A 94 0.41 -12.22 -18.84
N ARG A 95 1.66 -11.84 -19.11
CA ARG A 95 2.14 -11.49 -20.44
C ARG A 95 2.29 -12.72 -21.32
N GLU A 96 2.93 -13.76 -20.82
CA GLU A 96 3.16 -14.97 -21.60
C GLU A 96 1.84 -15.67 -21.96
N PRO A 97 0.91 -15.96 -21.01
CA PRO A 97 -0.38 -16.58 -21.34
C PRO A 97 -1.16 -15.78 -22.38
N LEU A 98 -1.22 -14.44 -22.23
CA LEU A 98 -1.90 -13.56 -23.17
C LEU A 98 -1.27 -13.63 -24.57
N ARG A 99 0.06 -13.68 -24.67
CA ARG A 99 0.79 -13.74 -25.95
C ARG A 99 0.73 -15.10 -26.63
N THR A 100 0.55 -16.17 -25.87
CA THR A 100 0.35 -17.52 -26.39
C THR A 100 -1.10 -17.82 -26.74
N GLY A 101 -2.00 -16.85 -26.60
CA GLY A 101 -3.40 -16.97 -27.03
C GLY A 101 -4.35 -17.54 -25.97
N ALA A 102 -4.05 -17.38 -24.68
CA ALA A 102 -4.98 -17.71 -23.61
C ALA A 102 -6.32 -16.97 -23.80
N SER A 103 -7.42 -17.68 -23.56
CA SER A 103 -8.76 -17.14 -23.53
C SER A 103 -9.00 -16.25 -22.30
N ASP A 104 -10.04 -15.42 -22.35
CA ASP A 104 -10.45 -14.58 -21.22
C ASP A 104 -10.72 -15.40 -19.95
N SER A 105 -11.33 -16.59 -20.07
CA SER A 105 -11.60 -17.45 -18.92
C SER A 105 -10.33 -18.05 -18.31
N GLU A 106 -9.31 -18.33 -19.12
CA GLU A 106 -8.02 -18.80 -18.61
C GLU A 106 -7.28 -17.67 -17.88
N LEU A 107 -7.26 -16.46 -18.45
CA LEU A 107 -6.68 -15.28 -17.81
C LEU A 107 -7.41 -14.91 -16.51
N GLU A 108 -8.74 -14.96 -16.52
CA GLU A 108 -9.56 -14.77 -15.32
C GLU A 108 -9.19 -15.78 -14.24
N GLY A 109 -9.02 -17.06 -14.60
CA GLY A 109 -8.58 -18.11 -13.68
C GLY A 109 -7.24 -17.79 -13.02
N ILE A 110 -6.24 -17.37 -13.82
CA ILE A 110 -4.91 -16.99 -13.32
C ILE A 110 -5.00 -15.80 -12.35
N ILE A 111 -5.79 -14.77 -12.69
CA ILE A 111 -5.96 -13.58 -11.84
C ILE A 111 -6.67 -13.95 -10.53
N ARG A 112 -7.74 -14.74 -10.60
CA ARG A 112 -8.49 -15.18 -9.42
C ARG A 112 -7.62 -16.00 -8.48
N ASP A 113 -6.84 -16.93 -9.02
CA ASP A 113 -5.91 -17.74 -8.23
C ASP A 113 -4.87 -16.87 -7.51
N ALA A 114 -4.27 -15.91 -8.22
CA ALA A 114 -3.33 -14.97 -7.61
C ALA A 114 -3.99 -14.14 -6.48
N VAL A 115 -5.20 -13.62 -6.72
CA VAL A 115 -5.95 -12.85 -5.70
C VAL A 115 -6.31 -13.72 -4.50
N TRP A 116 -6.67 -14.99 -4.71
CA TRP A 116 -7.00 -15.92 -3.63
C TRP A 116 -5.79 -16.22 -2.73
N HIS A 117 -4.59 -16.23 -3.31
CA HIS A 117 -3.33 -16.39 -2.60
C HIS A 117 -2.71 -15.07 -2.10
N LYS A 118 -3.45 -13.95 -2.19
CA LYS A 118 -2.98 -12.66 -1.68
C LYS A 118 -2.61 -12.76 -0.20
N GLU A 119 -1.44 -12.22 0.12
CA GLU A 119 -0.90 -12.24 1.47
C GLU A 119 -1.77 -11.38 2.41
N LEU A 120 -1.88 -11.83 3.66
CA LEU A 120 -2.66 -11.15 4.70
C LEU A 120 -2.24 -9.67 4.90
N LYS A 121 -0.93 -9.40 4.86
CA LYS A 121 -0.34 -8.06 5.05
C LYS A 121 1.11 -8.02 4.56
N HIS A 122 1.66 -6.82 4.42
CA HIS A 122 3.06 -6.61 4.00
C HIS A 122 4.12 -6.91 5.06
N ARG A 123 3.73 -7.03 6.35
CA ARG A 123 4.62 -7.40 7.46
C ARG A 123 5.83 -6.47 7.68
N VAL A 124 5.75 -5.22 7.25
CA VAL A 124 6.79 -4.21 7.55
C VAL A 124 6.87 -4.08 9.07
N ASN A 125 8.09 -3.93 9.61
CA ASN A 125 8.42 -3.95 11.05
C ASN A 125 8.22 -5.29 11.78
N GLU A 126 7.86 -6.38 11.09
CA GLU A 126 7.81 -7.71 11.72
C GLU A 126 9.14 -8.45 11.57
N PRO A 127 9.51 -9.32 12.53
CA PRO A 127 10.65 -10.20 12.39
C PRO A 127 10.57 -11.04 11.11
N GLY A 128 11.66 -11.07 10.33
CA GLY A 128 11.72 -11.81 9.07
C GLY A 128 11.11 -11.08 7.88
N PHE A 129 10.77 -9.80 8.00
CA PHE A 129 10.42 -8.96 6.84
C PHE A 129 11.55 -8.96 5.80
N VAL A 130 11.19 -9.27 4.56
CA VAL A 130 12.10 -9.22 3.41
C VAL A 130 11.59 -8.12 2.47
N PRO A 131 12.34 -7.02 2.26
CA PRO A 131 11.94 -5.99 1.31
C PRO A 131 11.96 -6.56 -0.12
N PRO A 132 10.99 -6.18 -0.99
CA PRO A 132 10.98 -6.60 -2.38
C PRO A 132 12.28 -6.27 -3.12
N ALA A 133 12.60 -7.08 -4.12
CA ALA A 133 13.74 -6.81 -4.99
C ALA A 133 13.51 -5.57 -5.87
N ARG A 134 12.27 -5.36 -6.32
CA ARG A 134 11.88 -4.27 -7.21
C ARG A 134 11.51 -3.02 -6.41
N SER A 135 12.03 -1.87 -6.82
CA SER A 135 11.61 -0.57 -6.29
C SER A 135 10.25 -0.16 -6.85
N MET A 136 9.65 0.89 -6.29
CA MET A 136 8.35 1.41 -6.76
C MET A 136 8.33 1.73 -8.26
N SER A 137 9.40 2.35 -8.78
CA SER A 137 9.49 2.76 -10.19
C SER A 137 9.44 1.57 -11.15
N GLN A 138 9.90 0.40 -10.71
CA GLN A 138 9.90 -0.83 -11.50
C GLN A 138 8.55 -1.55 -11.50
N ILE A 139 7.67 -1.24 -10.54
CA ILE A 139 6.34 -1.85 -10.45
C ILE A 139 5.23 -0.91 -10.92
N GLY A 140 5.58 0.25 -11.49
CA GLY A 140 4.66 1.14 -12.21
C GLY A 140 4.29 2.43 -11.47
N GLY A 141 5.19 2.97 -10.63
CA GLY A 141 4.95 4.16 -9.81
C GLY A 141 6.22 4.90 -9.47
#